data_AF-A0A850Y9Y0-F1
#
_entry.id   AF-A0A850Y9Y0-F1
#
_cell.length_a   1.000
_cell.length_b   1.000
_cell.length_c   1.000
_cell.angle_alpha   90.00
_cell.angle_beta   90.00
_cell.angle_gamma   90.00
#
_symmetry.space_group_name_H-M   'P 1'
#
loop_
_entity.id
_entity.type
_entity.pdbx_description
1 polymer ?
#
loop_
_entity_poly.entity_id
_entity_poly.type
_entity_poly.pdbx_seq_one_letter_code
_entity_poly.pdbx_strand_id
1 'polypeptide(L)' 'DPKFLSLTKVDDRIYREFRQTFRDLRVDVLDPEELKSEPAKEKWRPFCLGFEGVVEDFNFGTLLRLDSRREYSEENTIFG' A
#
# COMPACT_ATOMS: atom_id res chain seq x y z
N ASP A 1 -20.10 6.17 -3.95
CA ASP A 1 -19.05 5.79 -4.92
C ASP A 1 -17.70 6.01 -4.25
N PRO A 2 -16.88 4.96 -4.08
CA PRO A 2 -15.61 5.04 -3.36
C PRO A 2 -14.62 6.06 -3.94
N LYS A 3 -14.82 6.54 -5.18
CA LYS A 3 -13.97 7.58 -5.79
C LYS A 3 -13.96 8.93 -5.05
N PHE A 4 -14.91 9.17 -4.16
CA PHE A 4 -15.00 10.39 -3.35
C PHE A 4 -14.44 10.21 -1.94
N LEU A 5 -13.97 9.00 -1.60
CA LEU A 5 -13.35 8.73 -0.31
C LEU A 5 -11.95 9.35 -0.31
N SER A 6 -11.67 10.17 0.70
CA SER A 6 -10.31 10.61 1.02
C SER A 6 -9.86 9.91 2.29
N LEU A 7 -8.74 9.21 2.19
CA LEU A 7 -8.13 8.45 3.29
C LEU A 7 -7.21 9.36 4.12
N THR A 8 -6.54 10.30 3.46
CA THR A 8 -5.64 11.26 4.09
C THR A 8 -5.75 12.63 3.41
N LYS A 9 -5.23 13.68 4.06
CA LYS A 9 -5.15 15.03 3.45
C LYS A 9 -4.16 15.12 2.28
N VAL A 10 -3.39 14.06 2.02
CA VAL A 10 -2.28 14.04 1.06
C VAL A 10 -2.37 12.88 0.06
N ASP A 11 -3.58 12.34 -0.17
CA ASP A 11 -3.80 11.17 -1.04
C ASP A 11 -3.19 11.32 -2.43
N ASP A 12 -3.33 12.50 -3.06
CA ASP A 12 -2.76 12.78 -4.38
C ASP A 12 -1.22 12.71 -4.40
N ARG A 13 -0.59 13.13 -3.30
CA ARG A 13 0.87 13.05 -3.14
C ARG A 13 1.29 11.60 -2.95
N ILE A 14 0.60 10.87 -2.06
CA ILE A 14 0.85 9.45 -1.82
C ILE A 14 0.73 8.67 -3.13
N TYR A 15 -0.36 8.86 -3.88
CA TYR A 15 -0.59 8.16 -5.14
C TYR A 15 0.48 8.47 -6.19
N ARG A 16 0.92 9.74 -6.30
CA ARG A 16 1.97 10.15 -7.23
C ARG A 16 3.31 9.50 -6.88
N GLU A 17 3.75 9.60 -5.62
CA GLU A 17 5.01 9.00 -5.17
C GLU A 17 4.98 7.48 -5.27
N PHE A 18 3.83 6.86 -4.96
CA PHE A 18 3.60 5.43 -5.11
C PHE A 18 3.78 5.00 -6.56
N ARG A 19 3.13 5.68 -7.51
CA ARG A 19 3.26 5.36 -8.95
C ARG A 19 4.65 5.65 -9.51
N GLN A 20 5.41 6.59 -8.93
CA GLN A 20 6.79 6.83 -9.32
C GLN A 20 7.75 5.74 -8.80
N THR A 21 7.50 5.25 -7.59
CA THR A 21 8.36 4.27 -6.89
C THR A 21 8.05 2.84 -7.35
N PHE A 22 6.77 2.49 -7.45
CA PHE A 22 6.25 1.15 -7.78
C PHE A 22 5.52 1.17 -9.13
N ARG A 23 6.23 1.64 -10.18
CA ARG A 23 5.66 1.85 -11.53
C ARG A 23 5.01 0.59 -12.10
N ASP A 24 5.65 -0.55 -11.90
CA ASP A 24 5.27 -1.82 -12.50
C ASP A 24 4.37 -2.66 -11.57
N LEU A 25 4.12 -2.19 -10.34
CA LEU A 25 3.30 -2.92 -9.37
C LEU A 25 1.84 -2.92 -9.80
N ARG A 26 1.31 -4.13 -9.96
CA ARG A 26 -0.10 -4.37 -10.27
C ARG A 26 -0.93 -4.26 -9.00
N VAL A 27 -1.88 -3.33 -9.00
CA VAL A 27 -2.73 -3.04 -7.82
C VAL A 27 -4.03 -3.85 -7.79
N ASP A 28 -4.37 -4.51 -8.90
CA ASP A 28 -5.56 -5.35 -9.01
C ASP A 28 -5.36 -6.71 -8.35
N VAL A 29 -4.17 -7.29 -8.52
CA VAL A 29 -3.69 -8.53 -7.91
C VAL A 29 -2.24 -8.35 -7.48
N LEU A 30 -1.98 -8.49 -6.18
CA LEU A 30 -0.68 -8.31 -5.55
C LEU A 30 0.00 -9.66 -5.30
N ASP A 31 1.30 -9.72 -5.59
CA ASP A 31 2.16 -10.82 -5.16
C ASP A 31 2.69 -10.54 -3.74
N PRO A 32 2.45 -11.42 -2.75
CA PRO A 32 3.01 -11.28 -1.41
C PRO A 32 4.54 -11.09 -1.37
N GLU A 33 5.28 -11.68 -2.31
CA GLU A 33 6.74 -11.55 -2.36
C GLU A 33 7.19 -10.14 -2.75
N GLU A 34 6.41 -9.43 -3.58
CA GLU A 34 6.65 -8.01 -3.92
C GLU A 34 6.35 -7.05 -2.75
N LEU A 35 5.79 -7.57 -1.65
CA LEU A 35 5.46 -6.82 -0.45
C LEU A 35 6.33 -7.22 0.75
N LYS A 36 6.63 -8.51 0.89
CA LYS A 36 7.22 -9.08 2.12
C LYS A 36 8.66 -9.58 1.99
N SER A 37 9.17 -9.78 0.77
CA SER A 37 10.58 -10.15 0.59
C SER A 37 11.52 -9.07 1.13
N GLU A 38 12.75 -9.43 1.47
CA GLU A 38 13.72 -8.43 1.96
C GLU A 38 13.98 -7.30 0.95
N PRO A 39 14.18 -7.57 -0.37
CA PRO A 39 14.31 -6.50 -1.36
C PRO A 39 13.05 -5.62 -1.46
N ALA A 40 11.86 -6.21 -1.33
CA ALA A 40 10.62 -5.45 -1.31
C ALA A 40 10.58 -4.52 -0.09
N LYS A 41 10.88 -5.03 1.11
CA LYS A 41 10.92 -4.23 2.35
C LYS A 41 11.94 -3.09 2.26
N GLU A 42 13.10 -3.31 1.67
CA GLU A 42 14.10 -2.26 1.44
C GLU A 42 13.58 -1.12 0.56
N LYS A 43 12.64 -1.41 -0.35
CA LYS A 43 11.97 -0.41 -1.19
C LYS A 43 10.76 0.25 -0.50
N TRP A 44 9.99 -0.52 0.26
CA TRP A 44 8.80 -0.03 0.98
C TRP A 44 9.13 0.87 2.16
N ARG A 45 10.18 0.54 2.93
CA ARG A 45 10.62 1.34 4.10
C ARG A 45 10.86 2.83 3.77
N PRO A 46 11.70 3.20 2.79
CA PRO A 46 11.94 4.62 2.48
C PRO A 46 10.70 5.32 1.93
N PHE A 47 9.83 4.60 1.20
CA PHE A 47 8.54 5.14 0.76
C PHE A 47 7.66 5.52 1.95
N CYS A 48 7.46 4.61 2.91
CA CYS A 48 6.64 4.89 4.09
C CYS A 48 7.24 6.00 4.98
N LEU A 49 8.55 5.97 5.20
CA LEU A 49 9.25 7.00 5.98
C LEU A 49 9.16 8.40 5.35
N GLY A 50 8.97 8.50 4.02
CA GLY A 50 8.72 9.77 3.34
C GLY A 50 7.44 10.51 3.79
N PHE A 51 6.57 9.81 4.51
CA PHE A 51 5.32 10.34 5.08
C PHE A 51 5.34 10.47 6.61
N GLU A 52 6.47 10.19 7.26
CA GLU A 52 6.62 10.40 8.70
C GLU A 52 6.34 11.87 9.06
N GLY A 53 5.47 12.11 10.03
CA GLY A 53 5.03 13.46 10.43
C GLY A 53 4.06 14.15 9.45
N VAL A 54 3.76 13.53 8.30
CA VAL A 54 2.75 13.99 7.33
C VAL A 54 1.47 13.19 7.46
N VAL A 55 1.61 11.87 7.62
CA VAL A 55 0.53 10.93 7.93
C VAL A 55 0.73 10.48 9.38
N GLU A 56 -0.24 10.79 10.23
CA GLU A 56 -0.18 10.55 11.69
C GLU A 56 0.11 9.08 12.01
N ASP A 57 -0.58 8.18 11.32
CA ASP A 57 -0.55 6.74 11.53
C ASP A 57 0.14 5.99 10.37
N PHE A 58 1.24 6.53 9.84
CA PHE A 58 1.91 5.97 8.64
C PHE A 58 2.40 4.52 8.80
N ASN A 59 2.54 4.04 10.04
CA ASN A 59 2.98 2.69 10.40
C ASN A 59 1.87 1.85 11.07
N PHE A 60 0.62 2.31 11.02
CA PHE A 60 -0.50 1.57 11.55
C PHE A 60 -0.80 0.36 10.67
N GLY A 61 -0.77 -0.81 11.28
CA GLY A 61 -0.94 -2.05 10.54
C GLY A 61 -2.39 -2.27 10.09
N THR A 62 -2.56 -2.63 8.82
CA THR A 62 -3.89 -2.80 8.21
C THR A 62 -4.00 -4.14 7.48
N LEU A 63 -5.24 -4.59 7.29
CA LEU A 63 -5.52 -5.75 6.45
C LEU A 63 -5.65 -5.31 4.99
N LEU A 64 -4.87 -5.92 4.12
CA LEU A 64 -4.86 -5.67 2.69
C LEU A 64 -5.27 -6.92 1.93
N ARG A 65 -6.20 -6.76 0.97
CA ARG A 65 -6.58 -7.84 0.05
C ARG A 65 -5.54 -8.01 -1.05
N LEU A 66 -5.15 -9.25 -1.33
CA LEU A 66 -4.22 -9.58 -2.40
C LEU A 66 -4.89 -9.44 -3.78
N ASP A 67 -6.11 -9.94 -3.94
CA ASP A 67 -6.96 -9.67 -5.10
C ASP A 67 -8.12 -8.75 -4.69
N SER A 68 -8.15 -7.57 -5.31
CA SER A 68 -9.15 -6.52 -5.06
C SER A 68 -10.59 -6.94 -5.38
N ARG A 69 -10.77 -7.99 -6.19
CA ARG A 69 -12.08 -8.51 -6.64
C ARG A 69 -12.63 -9.61 -5.73
N ARG A 70 -11.81 -10.14 -4.83
CA ARG A 70 -12.18 -11.21 -3.89
C ARG A 70 -12.46 -10.63 -2.50
N GLU A 71 -13.21 -11.34 -1.68
CA GLU A 71 -13.50 -10.94 -0.30
C GLU A 71 -12.26 -11.09 0.61
N TYR A 72 -12.34 -10.57 1.84
CA TYR A 72 -11.35 -10.88 2.87
C TYR A 72 -11.43 -12.36 3.26
N SER A 73 -10.33 -13.07 3.12
CA SER A 73 -10.13 -14.46 3.57
C SER A 73 -8.67 -14.67 3.95
N GLU A 74 -8.36 -15.76 4.66
CA GLU A 74 -6.98 -16.08 5.05
C GLU A 74 -6.02 -16.15 3.85
N GLU A 75 -6.47 -16.75 2.75
CA GLU A 75 -5.71 -16.88 1.50
C GLU A 75 -5.61 -15.59 0.68
N ASN A 76 -6.51 -14.62 0.89
CA ASN A 76 -6.57 -13.37 0.11
C ASN A 76 -6.21 -12.14 0.94
N THR A 77 -5.72 -12.28 2.17
CA THR A 77 -5.47 -11.16 3.08
C THR A 77 -4.08 -11.24 3.68
N ILE A 78 -3.39 -10.10 3.70
CA ILE A 78 -2.14 -9.94 4.44
C ILE A 78 -2.24 -8.77 5.42
N PHE A 79 -1.43 -8.85 6.48
CA PHE A 79 -1.12 -7.72 7.33
C PHE A 79 0.00 -6.90 6.67
N GLY A 80 -0.27 -5.61 6.47
CA GLY A 80 0.68 -4.60 5.96
C GLY A 80 1.14 -3.65 7.06
#